data_AF-J7Q499-F1
#
_entry.id   AF-J7Q499-F1
#
_cell.length_a   1.000
_cell.length_b   1.000
_cell.length_c   1.000
_cell.angle_alpha   90.00
_cell.angle_beta   90.00
_cell.angle_gamma   90.00
#
_symmetry.space_group_name_H-M   'P 1'
#
loop_
_entity.id
_entity.type
_entity.pdbx_description
1 polymer ?
#
loop_
_entity_poly.entity_id
_entity_poly.type
_entity_poly.pdbx_seq_one_letter_code
_entity_poly.pdbx_strand_id
1 'polypeptide(L)'
;MAGLGEFGEHMRRQEMDLARNRNALVGRVDMARKPPGPLSASGEWLCGHWAQTASGRVFYPLDPRVEDICIYDIAAGLSRLCRYAGQLRDDVEHYSIAEHSVCLARYFYARGEIDLARWALMHDAAEFCGELIRPIKSAVSEYRTIEARIMRVICARFGLPLVEPDAVKRADLRILLDERAAVMAPPPAPWDVDDMAPLGAIILCYPSRMARAAFLHWFGVLFPNEQLSFASRETSSTAR
;
A
#
# COMPACT_ATOMS: atom_id res chain seq x y z
N MET A 1 33.95 -5.60 18.26
CA MET A 1 33.85 -5.73 16.79
C MET A 1 33.19 -7.07 16.41
N ALA A 2 31.95 -7.32 16.84
CA ALA A 2 31.26 -8.60 16.57
C ALA A 2 29.93 -8.45 15.78
N GLY A 3 29.42 -7.24 15.55
CA GLY A 3 28.07 -7.03 14.98
C GLY A 3 27.97 -6.88 13.46
N LEU A 4 29.10 -6.77 12.74
CA LEU A 4 29.09 -6.57 11.27
C LEU A 4 28.96 -7.88 10.47
N GLY A 5 29.38 -9.01 11.06
CA GLY A 5 29.32 -10.32 10.40
C GLY A 5 27.91 -10.90 10.34
N GLU A 6 27.13 -10.76 11.42
CA GLU A 6 25.77 -11.28 11.52
C GLU A 6 24.79 -10.53 10.60
N PHE A 7 24.96 -9.22 10.43
CA PHE A 7 24.13 -8.41 9.53
C PHE A 7 24.34 -8.80 8.04
N GLY A 8 25.59 -9.06 7.64
CA GLY A 8 25.93 -9.52 6.29
C GLY A 8 25.49 -10.96 6.01
N GLU A 9 25.45 -11.83 7.02
CA GLU A 9 24.84 -13.16 6.88
C GLU A 9 23.32 -13.14 6.83
N HIS A 10 22.67 -12.25 7.58
CA HIS A 10 21.22 -12.08 7.54
C HIS A 10 20.75 -11.59 6.16
N MET A 11 21.44 -10.59 5.59
CA MET A 11 21.17 -10.09 4.23
C MET A 11 21.36 -11.18 3.17
N ARG A 12 22.45 -11.96 3.24
CA ARG A 12 22.70 -13.07 2.30
C ARG A 12 21.69 -14.21 2.42
N ARG A 13 21.21 -14.52 3.63
CA ARG A 13 20.12 -15.49 3.82
C ARG A 13 18.80 -14.98 3.25
N GLN A 14 18.48 -13.69 3.45
CA GLN A 14 17.31 -13.07 2.84
C GLN A 14 17.40 -13.05 1.30
N GLU A 15 18.56 -12.76 0.71
CA GLU A 15 18.79 -12.83 -0.75
C GLU A 15 18.65 -14.25 -1.32
N MET A 16 19.14 -15.27 -0.61
CA MET A 16 18.97 -16.66 -1.04
C MET A 16 17.52 -17.16 -0.91
N ASP A 17 16.82 -16.75 0.15
CA ASP A 17 15.39 -17.03 0.32
C ASP A 17 14.55 -16.28 -0.72
N LEU A 18 14.98 -15.07 -1.13
CA LEU A 18 14.40 -14.31 -2.25
C LEU A 18 14.58 -15.04 -3.58
N ALA A 19 15.76 -15.60 -3.87
CA ALA A 19 16.00 -16.39 -5.07
C ALA A 19 15.18 -17.70 -5.10
N ARG A 20 15.04 -18.36 -3.95
CA ARG A 20 14.22 -19.56 -3.79
C ARG A 20 12.71 -19.27 -3.91
N ASN A 21 12.23 -18.18 -3.30
CA ASN A 21 10.82 -17.77 -3.40
C ASN A 21 10.46 -17.17 -4.76
N ARG A 22 11.42 -16.57 -5.46
CA ARG A 22 11.27 -16.24 -6.89
C ARG A 22 10.92 -17.51 -7.65
N ASN A 23 11.69 -18.59 -7.50
CA ASN A 23 11.44 -19.84 -8.21
C ASN A 23 10.14 -20.58 -7.76
N ALA A 24 9.73 -20.47 -6.50
CA ALA A 24 8.58 -21.21 -5.97
C ALA A 24 7.20 -20.64 -6.42
N LEU A 25 7.01 -19.32 -6.43
CA LEU A 25 5.78 -18.71 -6.98
C LEU A 25 5.76 -18.71 -8.51
N VAL A 26 6.94 -18.60 -9.12
CA VAL A 26 7.12 -18.62 -10.57
C VAL A 26 6.85 -20.00 -11.17
N GLY A 27 7.01 -21.09 -10.40
CA GLY A 27 6.84 -22.47 -10.90
C GLY A 27 5.44 -22.83 -11.42
N ARG A 28 4.41 -21.99 -11.21
CA ARG A 28 3.05 -22.18 -11.78
C ARG A 28 2.75 -21.26 -12.97
N VAL A 29 3.61 -20.30 -13.29
CA VAL A 29 3.48 -19.42 -14.45
C VAL A 29 4.50 -19.91 -15.48
N ASP A 30 4.04 -20.31 -16.66
CA ASP A 30 4.91 -20.82 -17.73
C ASP A 30 5.96 -19.77 -18.14
N MET A 31 7.18 -19.89 -17.61
CA MET A 31 8.32 -19.01 -17.88
C MET A 31 8.84 -19.10 -19.31
N ALA A 32 8.45 -20.12 -20.07
CA ALA A 32 8.88 -20.30 -21.46
C ALA A 32 8.04 -19.45 -22.44
N ARG A 33 6.89 -18.94 -22.01
CA ARG A 33 6.11 -17.98 -22.79
C ARG A 33 6.48 -16.56 -22.39
N LYS A 34 7.00 -15.79 -23.36
CA LYS A 34 7.07 -14.32 -23.26
C LYS A 34 5.69 -13.82 -22.80
N PRO A 35 5.58 -13.20 -21.61
CA PRO A 35 4.29 -12.74 -21.12
C PRO A 35 3.73 -11.71 -22.10
N PRO A 36 2.43 -11.74 -22.42
CA PRO A 36 1.82 -10.70 -23.25
C PRO A 36 1.83 -9.39 -22.45
N GLY A 37 2.80 -8.52 -22.73
CA GLY A 37 2.94 -7.23 -22.07
C GLY A 37 4.16 -6.46 -22.54
N PRO A 38 4.22 -5.14 -22.29
CA PRO A 38 5.34 -4.32 -22.69
C PRO A 38 6.61 -4.68 -21.91
N LEU A 39 7.77 -4.40 -22.52
CA LEU A 39 9.03 -4.51 -21.82
C LEU A 39 9.09 -3.47 -20.70
N SER A 40 9.81 -3.82 -19.64
CA SER A 40 10.24 -2.84 -18.65
C SER A 40 11.11 -1.74 -19.27
N ALA A 41 11.36 -0.67 -18.53
CA ALA A 41 12.28 0.40 -18.94
C ALA A 41 13.71 -0.11 -19.23
N SER A 42 14.12 -1.22 -18.60
CA SER A 42 15.42 -1.88 -18.83
C SER A 42 15.42 -2.85 -20.03
N GLY A 43 14.31 -3.01 -20.75
CA GLY A 43 14.20 -3.93 -21.88
C GLY A 43 14.02 -5.40 -21.49
N GLU A 44 13.77 -5.69 -20.21
CA GLU A 44 13.54 -7.05 -19.71
C GLU A 44 12.06 -7.40 -19.65
N TRP A 45 11.76 -8.71 -19.80
CA TRP A 45 10.43 -9.27 -19.60
C TRP A 45 10.10 -9.38 -18.11
N LEU A 46 8.92 -8.87 -17.74
CA LEU A 46 8.39 -8.92 -16.38
C LEU A 46 7.60 -10.20 -16.14
N CYS A 47 7.67 -10.76 -14.93
CA CYS A 47 6.97 -12.00 -14.61
C CYS A 47 5.46 -11.77 -14.37
N GLY A 48 4.61 -12.64 -14.96
CA GLY A 48 3.16 -12.60 -14.78
C GLY A 48 2.43 -11.67 -15.75
N HIS A 49 1.14 -11.43 -15.46
CA HIS A 49 0.31 -10.50 -16.23
C HIS A 49 0.39 -9.08 -15.64
N TRP A 50 0.17 -8.08 -16.48
CA TRP A 50 0.14 -6.68 -16.09
C TRP A 50 -1.29 -6.17 -15.89
N ALA A 51 -1.40 -5.04 -15.19
CA ALA A 51 -2.61 -4.25 -15.06
C ALA A 51 -2.34 -2.79 -15.45
N GLN A 52 -3.35 -2.12 -16.01
CA GLN A 52 -3.30 -0.69 -16.25
C GLN A 52 -3.64 0.08 -14.97
N THR A 53 -2.82 1.07 -14.63
CA THR A 53 -3.03 1.96 -13.48
C THR A 53 -3.87 3.19 -13.85
N ALA A 54 -4.29 3.97 -12.85
CA ALA A 54 -5.15 5.14 -13.06
C ALA A 54 -4.50 6.27 -13.89
N SER A 55 -3.17 6.31 -13.94
CA SER A 55 -2.38 7.21 -14.78
C SER A 55 -2.20 6.69 -16.21
N GLY A 56 -2.63 5.47 -16.50
CA GLY A 56 -2.43 4.78 -17.77
C GLY A 56 -1.12 3.98 -17.86
N ARG A 57 -0.30 3.98 -16.80
CA ARG A 57 0.94 3.17 -16.75
C ARG A 57 0.63 1.68 -16.63
N VAL A 58 1.60 0.89 -17.08
CA VAL A 58 1.62 -0.57 -16.92
C VAL A 58 2.21 -0.89 -15.55
N PHE A 59 1.59 -1.80 -14.81
CA PHE A 59 2.10 -2.29 -13.54
C PHE A 59 2.04 -3.81 -13.48
N TYR A 60 3.09 -4.44 -12.97
CA TYR A 60 3.19 -5.91 -12.83
C TYR A 60 3.18 -6.28 -11.34
N PRO A 61 2.03 -6.65 -10.75
CA PRO A 61 1.94 -6.92 -9.31
C PRO A 61 2.83 -8.08 -8.84
N LEU A 62 3.11 -9.05 -9.71
CA LEU A 62 3.96 -10.19 -9.39
C LEU A 62 5.46 -9.90 -9.53
N ASP A 63 5.83 -8.81 -10.19
CA ASP A 63 7.21 -8.39 -10.44
C ASP A 63 7.35 -6.86 -10.38
N PRO A 64 6.98 -6.22 -9.25
CA PRO A 64 6.96 -4.77 -9.15
C PRO A 64 8.38 -4.20 -9.16
N ARG A 65 8.57 -3.05 -9.80
CA ARG A 65 9.85 -2.33 -9.83
C ARG A 65 9.71 -0.89 -9.34
N VAL A 66 10.82 -0.30 -8.91
CA VAL A 66 10.84 1.02 -8.28
C VAL A 66 10.35 2.09 -9.25
N GLU A 67 10.74 1.98 -10.52
CA GLU A 67 10.33 2.86 -11.61
C GLU A 67 8.83 2.80 -11.96
N ASP A 68 8.15 1.70 -11.61
CA ASP A 68 6.72 1.51 -11.87
C ASP A 68 5.85 2.13 -10.77
N ILE A 69 6.44 2.46 -9.61
CA ILE A 69 5.71 3.01 -8.47
C ILE A 69 5.44 4.51 -8.69
N CYS A 70 4.16 4.84 -8.84
CA CYS A 70 3.69 6.22 -8.90
C CYS A 70 2.72 6.53 -7.76
N ILE A 71 3.00 7.60 -7.01
CA ILE A 71 2.14 8.03 -5.90
C ILE A 71 0.73 8.41 -6.35
N TYR A 72 0.58 8.94 -7.56
CA TYR A 72 -0.73 9.28 -8.12
C TYR A 72 -1.61 8.03 -8.27
N ASP A 73 -1.01 6.89 -8.65
CA ASP A 73 -1.70 5.61 -8.84
C ASP A 73 -2.03 4.94 -7.52
N ILE A 74 -1.11 4.97 -6.55
CA ILE A 74 -1.36 4.54 -5.17
C ILE A 74 -2.56 5.31 -4.61
N ALA A 75 -2.49 6.64 -4.61
CA ALA A 75 -3.58 7.49 -4.11
C ALA A 75 -4.90 7.23 -4.86
N ALA A 76 -4.85 6.91 -6.16
CA ALA A 76 -6.03 6.59 -6.95
C ALA A 76 -6.71 5.30 -6.48
N GLY A 77 -5.92 4.23 -6.26
CA GLY A 77 -6.41 2.94 -5.80
C GLY A 77 -6.98 3.06 -4.39
N LEU A 78 -6.16 3.53 -3.45
CA LEU A 78 -6.53 3.65 -2.03
C LEU A 78 -7.75 4.53 -1.79
N SER A 79 -7.97 5.56 -2.61
CA SER A 79 -9.13 6.44 -2.44
C SER A 79 -10.45 5.82 -2.87
N ARG A 80 -10.40 4.77 -3.71
CA ARG A 80 -11.58 4.08 -4.24
C ARG A 80 -11.86 2.76 -3.55
N LEU A 81 -10.82 2.11 -3.04
CA LEU A 81 -10.95 0.90 -2.25
C LEU A 81 -11.53 1.26 -0.88
N CYS A 82 -12.72 0.71 -0.60
CA CYS A 82 -13.34 0.82 0.71
C CYS A 82 -12.62 -0.06 1.70
N ARG A 83 -12.45 0.43 2.93
CA ARG A 83 -12.16 -0.44 4.06
C ARG A 83 -13.36 -1.35 4.33
N TYR A 84 -13.09 -2.45 5.02
CA TYR A 84 -14.10 -3.43 5.41
C TYR A 84 -14.84 -4.06 4.22
N ALA A 85 -14.20 -4.11 3.04
CA ALA A 85 -14.82 -4.50 1.77
C ALA A 85 -16.17 -3.79 1.50
N GLY A 86 -16.34 -2.56 1.99
CA GLY A 86 -17.57 -1.77 1.82
C GLY A 86 -18.76 -2.21 2.67
N GLN A 87 -18.57 -3.08 3.67
CA GLN A 87 -19.61 -3.45 4.64
C GLN A 87 -19.82 -2.33 5.67
N LEU A 88 -20.29 -1.18 5.20
CA LEU A 88 -20.60 0.00 6.01
C LEU A 88 -22.10 0.03 6.31
N ARG A 89 -22.49 0.75 7.36
CA ARG A 89 -23.92 1.06 7.63
C ARG A 89 -24.54 1.84 6.46
N ASP A 90 -25.83 1.63 6.20
CA ASP A 90 -26.52 2.10 4.97
C ASP A 90 -26.45 3.62 4.71
N ASP A 91 -26.31 4.44 5.75
CA ASP A 91 -26.18 5.89 5.64
C ASP A 91 -24.72 6.38 5.50
N VAL A 92 -23.76 5.46 5.40
CA VAL A 92 -22.35 5.76 5.12
C VAL A 92 -21.99 5.21 3.74
N GLU A 93 -21.87 6.12 2.78
CA GLU A 93 -21.62 5.75 1.37
C GLU A 93 -20.21 5.23 1.13
N HIS A 94 -19.20 5.80 1.79
CA HIS A 94 -17.80 5.51 1.48
C HIS A 94 -16.87 5.74 2.66
N TYR A 95 -15.97 4.80 2.92
CA TYR A 95 -14.83 4.98 3.83
C TYR A 95 -13.61 4.27 3.25
N SER A 96 -12.63 5.07 2.81
CA SER A 96 -11.53 4.58 1.97
C SER A 96 -10.25 4.30 2.76
N ILE A 97 -9.39 3.45 2.19
CA ILE A 97 -8.04 3.21 2.73
C ILE A 97 -7.24 4.52 2.76
N ALA A 98 -7.40 5.39 1.75
CA ALA A 98 -6.71 6.68 1.72
C ALA A 98 -7.08 7.59 2.90
N GLU A 99 -8.36 7.64 3.31
CA GLU A 99 -8.78 8.42 4.46
C GLU A 99 -8.22 7.85 5.77
N HIS A 100 -8.27 6.52 5.92
CA HIS A 100 -7.65 5.82 7.03
C HIS A 100 -6.16 6.15 7.19
N SER A 101 -5.38 6.03 6.10
CA SER A 101 -3.96 6.37 6.10
C SER A 101 -3.71 7.85 6.45
N VAL A 102 -4.56 8.77 5.97
CA VAL A 102 -4.48 10.20 6.29
C VAL A 102 -4.75 10.46 7.78
N CYS A 103 -5.72 9.77 8.39
CA CYS A 103 -6.01 9.92 9.81
C CYS A 103 -4.81 9.48 10.67
N LEU A 104 -4.18 8.35 10.34
CA LEU A 104 -2.96 7.90 11.03
C LEU A 104 -1.80 8.86 10.83
N ALA A 105 -1.57 9.34 9.60
CA ALA A 105 -0.52 10.30 9.30
C ALA A 105 -0.70 11.60 10.09
N ARG A 106 -1.93 12.13 10.17
CA ARG A 106 -2.29 13.32 10.96
C ARG A 106 -2.02 13.12 12.45
N TYR A 107 -2.34 11.95 12.98
CA TYR A 107 -2.10 11.61 14.38
C TYR A 107 -0.62 11.76 14.75
N PHE A 108 0.28 11.16 13.98
CA PHE A 108 1.72 11.26 14.21
C PHE A 108 2.28 12.64 13.90
N TYR A 109 1.81 13.28 12.82
CA TYR A 109 2.26 14.62 12.44
C TYR A 109 1.96 15.66 13.52
N ALA A 110 0.75 15.63 14.11
CA ALA A 110 0.37 16.54 15.19
C ALA A 110 1.26 16.41 16.44
N ARG A 111 1.99 15.30 16.57
CA ARG A 111 2.93 15.00 17.66
C ARG A 111 4.39 15.31 17.29
N GLY A 112 4.65 15.80 16.08
CA GLY A 112 6.00 16.05 15.57
C GLY A 112 6.76 14.77 15.18
N GLU A 113 6.08 13.62 15.11
CA GLU A 113 6.68 12.32 14.82
C GLU A 113 6.71 12.06 13.30
N ILE A 114 7.47 12.87 12.56
CA ILE A 114 7.40 12.95 11.09
C ILE A 114 7.69 11.62 10.37
N ASP A 115 8.70 10.86 10.82
CA ASP A 115 9.02 9.58 10.21
C ASP A 115 7.91 8.54 10.43
N LEU A 116 7.25 8.58 11.60
CA LEU A 116 6.08 7.75 11.87
C LEU A 116 4.88 8.21 11.03
N ALA A 117 4.70 9.51 10.82
CA ALA A 117 3.66 10.04 9.93
C ALA A 117 3.86 9.60 8.47
N ARG A 118 5.10 9.62 7.97
CA ARG A 118 5.46 9.11 6.63
C ARG A 118 5.11 7.64 6.48
N TRP A 119 5.47 6.83 7.46
CA TRP A 119 5.17 5.40 7.45
C TRP A 119 3.66 5.15 7.58
N ALA A 120 2.98 5.85 8.48
CA ALA A 120 1.53 5.77 8.66
C ALA A 120 0.74 6.12 7.40
N LEU A 121 1.15 7.13 6.63
CA LEU A 121 0.51 7.44 5.35
C LEU A 121 0.65 6.30 4.33
N MET A 122 1.78 5.58 4.38
CA MET A 122 2.16 4.62 3.35
C MET A 122 1.98 3.15 3.77
N HIS A 123 1.53 2.86 4.99
CA HIS A 123 1.55 1.50 5.54
C HIS A 123 0.69 0.50 4.72
N ASP A 124 -0.47 0.94 4.24
CA ASP A 124 -1.36 0.18 3.34
C ASP A 124 -1.10 0.48 1.85
N ALA A 125 0.01 1.13 1.49
CA ALA A 125 0.22 1.59 0.12
C ALA A 125 0.23 0.46 -0.92
N ALA A 126 0.62 -0.75 -0.54
CA ALA A 126 0.60 -1.92 -1.42
C ALA A 126 -0.83 -2.39 -1.78
N GLU A 127 -1.84 -2.04 -0.96
CA GLU A 127 -3.24 -2.40 -1.20
C GLU A 127 -3.87 -1.63 -2.37
N PHE A 128 -3.17 -0.68 -2.99
CA PHE A 128 -3.67 -0.01 -4.21
C PHE A 128 -3.95 -0.99 -5.37
N CYS A 129 -3.39 -2.21 -5.31
CA CYS A 129 -3.62 -3.31 -6.22
C CYS A 129 -4.88 -4.14 -5.90
N GLY A 130 -5.58 -3.83 -4.81
CA GLY A 130 -6.73 -4.54 -4.26
C GLY A 130 -6.55 -4.76 -2.77
N GLU A 131 -7.65 -4.71 -2.01
CA GLU A 131 -7.69 -5.01 -0.56
C GLU A 131 -8.30 -6.40 -0.35
N LEU A 132 -7.81 -7.11 0.67
CA LEU A 132 -8.47 -8.31 1.19
C LEU A 132 -8.68 -8.13 2.69
N ILE A 133 -9.93 -8.30 3.13
CA ILE A 133 -10.25 -8.27 4.56
C ILE A 133 -9.40 -9.27 5.35
N ARG A 134 -9.00 -8.86 6.56
CA ARG A 134 -8.04 -9.57 7.42
C ARG A 134 -8.28 -11.09 7.53
N PRO A 135 -9.51 -11.62 7.70
CA PRO A 135 -9.73 -13.06 7.73
C PRO A 135 -9.31 -13.78 6.45
N ILE A 136 -9.65 -13.23 5.28
CA ILE A 136 -9.29 -13.82 3.97
C ILE A 136 -7.79 -13.68 3.74
N LYS A 137 -7.23 -12.49 4.02
CA LYS A 137 -5.79 -12.21 3.90
C LYS A 137 -4.94 -13.20 4.71
N SER A 138 -5.43 -13.62 5.88
CA SER A 138 -4.76 -14.62 6.72
C SER A 138 -4.74 -16.03 6.11
N ALA A 139 -5.74 -16.37 5.30
CA ALA A 139 -5.89 -17.67 4.65
C ALA A 139 -5.15 -17.78 3.30
N VAL A 140 -4.80 -16.65 2.67
CA VAL A 140 -4.14 -16.61 1.35
C VAL A 140 -2.67 -16.20 1.49
N SER A 141 -1.78 -17.16 1.72
CA SER A 141 -0.33 -16.93 1.91
C SER A 141 0.37 -16.24 0.75
N GLU A 142 -0.02 -16.58 -0.49
CA GLU A 142 0.57 -16.08 -1.71
C GLU A 142 0.29 -14.59 -1.87
N TYR A 143 -0.92 -14.15 -1.53
CA TYR A 143 -1.30 -12.75 -1.57
C TYR A 143 -0.46 -11.91 -0.60
N ARG A 144 -0.26 -12.39 0.64
CA ARG A 144 0.66 -11.74 1.61
C ARG A 144 2.08 -11.62 1.08
N THR A 145 2.56 -12.62 0.33
CA THR A 145 3.89 -12.59 -0.29
C THR A 145 3.98 -11.55 -1.41
N ILE A 146 2.94 -11.43 -2.23
CA ILE A 146 2.82 -10.44 -3.30
C ILE A 146 2.82 -9.02 -2.70
N GLU A 147 1.96 -8.77 -1.72
CA GLU A 147 1.85 -7.48 -1.05
C GLU A 147 3.15 -7.07 -0.37
N ALA A 148 3.80 -7.98 0.36
CA ALA A 148 5.11 -7.72 0.96
C ALA A 148 6.20 -7.40 -0.08
N ARG A 149 6.11 -7.99 -1.28
CA ARG A 149 7.02 -7.66 -2.39
C ARG A 149 6.76 -6.25 -2.93
N ILE A 150 5.49 -5.90 -3.15
CA ILE A 150 5.09 -4.55 -3.58
C ILE A 150 5.52 -3.53 -2.53
N MET A 151 5.24 -3.78 -1.25
CA MET A 151 5.57 -2.87 -0.16
C MET A 151 7.08 -2.65 -0.03
N ARG A 152 7.91 -3.69 -0.23
CA ARG A 152 9.37 -3.52 -0.28
C ARG A 152 9.81 -2.53 -1.36
N VAL A 153 9.21 -2.62 -2.55
CA VAL A 153 9.53 -1.74 -3.68
C VAL A 153 9.03 -0.32 -3.42
N ILE A 154 7.86 -0.16 -2.79
CA ILE A 154 7.34 1.14 -2.33
C ILE A 154 8.29 1.76 -1.29
N CYS A 155 8.73 0.98 -0.29
CA CYS A 155 9.69 1.46 0.71
C CYS A 155 11.00 1.92 0.06
N ALA A 156 11.52 1.16 -0.90
CA ALA A 156 12.71 1.54 -1.65
C ALA A 156 12.49 2.83 -2.46
N ARG A 157 11.33 2.99 -3.12
CA ARG A 157 11.00 4.17 -3.92
C ARG A 157 10.92 5.45 -3.08
N PHE A 158 10.33 5.39 -1.89
CA PHE A 158 10.04 6.59 -1.07
C PHE A 158 10.96 6.74 0.14
N GLY A 159 12.01 5.92 0.24
CA GLY A 159 13.00 5.97 1.32
C GLY A 159 12.41 5.68 2.70
N LEU A 160 11.52 4.69 2.80
CA LEU A 160 10.95 4.22 4.07
C LEU A 160 11.74 3.01 4.59
N PRO A 161 11.87 2.83 5.92
CA PRO A 161 12.38 1.57 6.46
C PRO A 161 11.47 0.41 6.05
N LEU A 162 12.06 -0.75 5.75
CA LEU A 162 11.31 -1.93 5.31
C LEU A 162 10.42 -2.51 6.42
N VAL A 163 10.87 -2.39 7.67
CA VAL A 163 10.12 -2.86 8.83
C VAL A 163 9.17 -1.76 9.28
N GLU A 164 7.89 -2.10 9.35
CA GLU A 164 6.86 -1.22 9.92
C GLU A 164 7.20 -0.90 11.39
N PRO A 165 7.21 0.38 11.78
CA PRO A 165 7.37 0.75 13.18
C PRO A 165 6.20 0.26 14.04
N ASP A 166 6.49 -0.36 15.20
CA ASP A 166 5.47 -0.83 16.14
C ASP A 166 4.47 0.26 16.57
N ALA A 167 4.91 1.51 16.63
CA ALA A 167 4.04 2.64 16.91
C ALA A 167 2.93 2.80 15.87
N VAL A 168 3.25 2.65 14.58
CA VAL A 168 2.27 2.75 13.48
C VAL A 168 1.30 1.58 13.54
N LYS A 169 1.82 0.35 13.69
CA LYS A 169 0.99 -0.84 13.86
C LYS A 169 0.03 -0.73 15.05
N ARG A 170 0.48 -0.20 16.19
CA ARG A 170 -0.38 0.04 17.35
C ARG A 170 -1.43 1.12 17.07
N ALA A 171 -1.10 2.16 16.31
CA ALA A 171 -2.06 3.20 15.94
C ALA A 171 -3.11 2.67 14.96
N ASP A 172 -2.72 1.87 13.98
CA ASP A 172 -3.62 1.17 13.04
C ASP A 172 -4.61 0.27 13.77
N LEU A 173 -4.18 -0.47 14.80
CA LEU A 173 -5.11 -1.24 15.64
C LEU A 173 -6.08 -0.35 16.44
N ARG A 174 -5.60 0.78 16.99
CA ARG A 174 -6.43 1.67 17.82
C ARG A 174 -7.46 2.45 17.02
N ILE A 175 -7.16 2.82 15.76
CA ILE A 175 -8.09 3.57 14.92
C ILE A 175 -9.30 2.73 14.52
N LEU A 176 -9.20 1.39 14.53
CA LEU A 176 -10.35 0.50 14.32
C LEU A 176 -11.53 0.79 15.26
N LEU A 177 -11.27 1.26 16.49
CA LEU A 177 -12.31 1.64 17.43
C LEU A 177 -13.04 2.92 16.99
N ASP A 178 -12.29 3.92 16.51
CA ASP A 178 -12.84 5.18 15.99
C ASP A 178 -13.63 4.94 14.69
N GLU A 179 -13.08 4.10 13.81
CA GLU A 179 -13.71 3.68 12.55
C GLU A 179 -15.00 2.92 12.79
N ARG A 180 -14.96 1.89 13.65
CA ARG A 180 -16.16 1.13 13.99
C ARG A 180 -17.27 2.03 14.52
N ALA A 181 -16.93 2.96 15.41
CA ALA A 181 -17.91 3.90 15.95
C ALA A 181 -18.53 4.81 14.87
N ALA A 182 -17.78 5.15 13.82
CA ALA A 182 -18.24 6.03 12.76
C ALA A 182 -18.99 5.30 11.62
N VAL A 183 -18.57 4.10 11.24
CA VAL A 183 -18.99 3.48 9.96
C VAL A 183 -19.68 2.13 10.09
N MET A 184 -19.67 1.51 11.27
CA MET A 184 -20.25 0.17 11.48
C MET A 184 -21.57 0.22 12.24
N ALA A 185 -22.42 -0.77 11.97
CA ALA A 185 -23.50 -1.11 12.88
C ALA A 185 -22.94 -1.69 14.20
N PRO A 186 -23.73 -1.70 15.30
CA PRO A 186 -23.32 -2.34 16.54
C PRO A 186 -22.85 -3.78 16.30
N PRO A 187 -21.63 -4.15 16.75
CA PRO A 187 -21.09 -5.46 16.44
C PRO A 187 -21.83 -6.54 17.27
N PRO A 188 -22.15 -7.70 16.68
CA PRO A 188 -22.80 -8.81 17.40
C PRO A 188 -21.82 -9.62 18.27
N ALA A 189 -20.50 -9.35 18.16
CA ALA A 189 -19.43 -10.04 18.84
C ALA A 189 -18.25 -9.07 19.07
N PRO A 190 -17.38 -9.32 20.07
CA PRO A 190 -16.24 -8.45 20.33
C PRO A 190 -15.24 -8.43 19.18
N TRP A 191 -14.53 -7.30 19.05
CA TRP A 191 -13.38 -7.15 18.15
C TRP A 191 -12.09 -7.36 18.97
N ASP A 192 -11.03 -7.85 18.32
CA ASP A 192 -9.71 -8.11 18.95
C ASP A 192 -9.11 -6.87 19.65
N VAL A 193 -9.61 -5.68 19.35
CA VAL A 193 -9.11 -4.38 19.82
C VAL A 193 -9.96 -3.76 20.92
N ASP A 194 -10.99 -4.45 21.42
CA ASP A 194 -11.94 -3.89 22.39
C ASP A 194 -11.31 -3.48 23.73
N ASP A 195 -10.20 -4.11 24.11
CA ASP A 195 -9.45 -3.77 25.33
C ASP A 195 -8.47 -2.59 25.14
N MET A 196 -8.38 -2.02 23.93
CA MET A 196 -7.50 -0.90 23.63
C MET A 196 -8.21 0.45 23.83
N ALA A 197 -7.42 1.50 24.03
CA ALA A 197 -7.93 2.87 23.96
C ALA A 197 -8.03 3.34 22.50
N PRO A 198 -9.12 4.03 22.09
CA PRO A 198 -9.26 4.58 20.74
C PRO A 198 -8.09 5.51 20.39
N LEU A 199 -7.83 5.69 19.09
CA LEU A 199 -6.79 6.61 18.65
C LEU A 199 -7.18 8.07 18.91
N GLY A 200 -8.48 8.36 18.82
CA GLY A 200 -9.06 9.71 18.89
C GLY A 200 -9.14 10.37 17.51
N ALA A 201 -9.19 9.57 16.43
CA ALA A 201 -9.31 10.08 15.07
C ALA A 201 -10.75 10.53 14.78
N ILE A 202 -10.89 11.62 14.01
CA ILE A 202 -12.19 12.05 13.47
C ILE A 202 -12.35 11.44 12.08
N ILE A 203 -13.33 10.56 11.92
CA ILE A 203 -13.67 9.90 10.66
C ILE A 203 -14.76 10.72 9.96
N LEU A 204 -14.48 11.17 8.73
CA LEU A 204 -15.35 12.09 7.99
C LEU A 204 -16.04 11.42 6.80
N CYS A 205 -15.60 10.24 6.37
CA CYS A 205 -16.16 9.49 5.25
C CYS A 205 -16.10 10.32 3.95
N TYR A 206 -14.90 10.75 3.59
CA TYR A 206 -14.67 11.55 2.39
C TYR A 206 -15.15 10.82 1.14
N PRO A 207 -15.81 11.53 0.19
CA PRO A 207 -15.94 11.04 -1.17
C PRO A 207 -14.55 10.69 -1.74
N SER A 208 -14.46 9.64 -2.55
CA SER A 208 -13.17 9.13 -3.07
C SER A 208 -12.25 10.21 -3.65
N ARG A 209 -12.80 11.19 -4.39
CA ARG A 209 -12.03 12.33 -4.93
C ARG A 209 -11.36 13.19 -3.85
N MET A 210 -12.04 13.38 -2.71
CA MET A 210 -11.53 14.16 -1.57
C MET A 210 -10.51 13.35 -0.78
N ALA A 211 -10.77 12.05 -0.55
CA ALA A 211 -9.80 11.16 0.08
C ALA A 211 -8.49 11.13 -0.71
N ARG A 212 -8.58 11.06 -2.04
CA ARG A 212 -7.43 11.14 -2.94
C ARG A 212 -6.65 12.45 -2.79
N ALA A 213 -7.36 13.58 -2.81
CA ALA A 213 -6.74 14.89 -2.67
C ALA A 213 -6.08 15.05 -1.31
N ALA A 214 -6.72 14.59 -0.24
CA ALA A 214 -6.18 14.59 1.11
C ALA A 214 -4.91 13.73 1.21
N PHE A 215 -4.92 12.53 0.62
CA PHE A 215 -3.75 11.65 0.60
C PHE A 215 -2.57 12.29 -0.14
N LEU A 216 -2.80 12.81 -1.35
CA LEU A 216 -1.74 13.49 -2.13
C LEU A 216 -1.22 14.75 -1.44
N HIS A 217 -2.10 15.51 -0.78
CA HIS A 217 -1.71 16.67 0.02
C HIS A 217 -0.78 16.25 1.17
N TRP A 218 -1.18 15.26 1.96
CA TRP A 218 -0.36 14.76 3.07
C TRP A 218 0.94 14.11 2.59
N PHE A 219 0.93 13.46 1.43
CA PHE A 219 2.16 12.98 0.81
C PHE A 219 3.10 14.14 0.47
N GLY A 220 2.62 15.21 -0.16
CA GLY A 220 3.44 16.39 -0.44
C GLY A 220 4.00 17.07 0.82
N VAL A 221 3.23 17.09 1.91
CA VAL A 221 3.69 17.61 3.22
C VAL A 221 4.80 16.73 3.82
N LEU A 222 4.65 15.41 3.75
CA LEU A 222 5.53 14.45 4.44
C LEU A 222 6.74 14.01 3.59
N PHE A 223 6.69 14.20 2.29
CA PHE A 223 7.74 13.85 1.33
C PHE A 223 8.09 15.08 0.46
N PRO A 224 8.61 16.18 1.05
CA PRO A 224 8.75 17.47 0.35
C PRO A 224 9.73 17.46 -0.83
N ASN A 225 10.62 16.46 -0.89
CA ASN A 225 11.58 16.29 -2.00
C ASN A 225 11.00 15.47 -3.16
N GLU A 226 9.80 14.88 -3.01
CA GLU A 226 9.13 14.13 -4.05
C GLU A 226 8.29 15.05 -4.92
N GLN A 227 8.58 15.07 -6.23
CA GLN A 227 7.72 15.76 -7.18
C GLN A 227 6.46 14.93 -7.41
N LEU A 228 5.28 15.57 -7.31
CA LEU A 228 4.03 14.98 -7.76
C LEU A 228 4.06 14.87 -9.29
N SER A 229 4.62 13.78 -9.82
CA SER A 229 4.64 13.54 -11.26
C SER A 229 3.25 13.13 -11.73
N PHE A 230 2.49 14.07 -12.29
CA PHE A 230 1.32 13.73 -13.09
C PHE A 230 1.82 13.19 -14.43
N ALA A 231 1.28 12.06 -14.90
CA ALA A 231 1.53 11.64 -16.26
C ALA A 231 0.95 12.73 -17.19
N SER A 232 1.82 13.47 -17.86
CA SER A 232 1.43 14.36 -18.94
C SER A 232 0.71 13.51 -19.99
N ARG A 233 -0.56 13.82 -20.26
CA ARG A 233 -1.20 13.34 -21.48
C ARG A 233 -0.49 14.03 -22.64
N GLU A 234 0.59 13.44 -23.13
CA GLU A 234 1.00 13.73 -24.50
C GLU A 234 -0.11 13.19 -25.40
N THR A 235 -1.02 14.09 -25.78
CA THR A 235 -1.92 13.87 -26.88
C THR A 235 -1.07 13.76 -28.14
N SER A 236 -0.55 12.57 -28.42
CA SER A 236 0.01 12.27 -29.73
C SER A 236 -1.17 12.19 -30.71
N SER A 237 -1.57 13.36 -31.19
CA SER A 237 -2.39 13.54 -32.37
C SER A 237 -1.60 13.03 -33.57
N THR A 238 -1.63 11.72 -33.80
CA THR A 238 -1.39 11.15 -35.12
C THR A 238 -2.69 10.57 -35.62
N ALA A 239 -3.52 11.47 -36.15
CA ALA A 239 -4.53 11.12 -37.14
C ALA A 239 -3.81 10.53 -38.37
N ARG A 240 -4.21 9.32 -38.75
CA ARG A 240 -4.18 8.84 -40.13
C ARG A 240 -5.56 8.29 -40.44
#